data_AF-A0A2W6TN94-F1
#
_entry.id   AF-A0A2W6TN94-F1
#
_cell.length_a   1.000
_cell.length_b   1.000
_cell.length_c   1.000
_cell.angle_alpha   90.00
_cell.angle_beta   90.00
_cell.angle_gamma   90.00
#
_symmetry.space_group_name_H-M   'P 1'
#
loop_
_entity.id
_entity.type
_entity.pdbx_description
1 polymer ?
#
loop_
_entity_poly.entity_id
_entity_poly.type
_entity_poly.pdbx_seq_one_letter_code
_entity_poly.pdbx_strand_id
1 'polypeptide(L)'
;MCLHVNKKFFAKARVNFYKFIKNYLMNTTNVTVESVNLILQKLQELQVTYNQNKALILTEDDLKCQLFRLIYDLFPRNSETFNPEITGCSVHSEIKFFDELGKLTLRPDLIVIDPGNISIFHSTEYTMKRSGPEYNQLSSKNFTIAGGAILIELKFCRNRSGINQTDIIDYQSDIDKMQRLKSIIESNSYEQEKVYGIFAAFNKTNNGEAIFEDFKSRNSDKEDLHIFYGSGNVDFSTNSRRPYDFIDEEL
;
A
#
# COMPACT_ATOMS: atom_id res chain seq x y z
N MET A 1 53.18 -25.27 -1.21
CA MET A 1 52.05 -26.18 -0.93
C MET A 1 50.81 -25.55 -1.54
N CYS A 2 50.46 -25.89 -2.79
CA CYS A 2 49.33 -25.29 -3.50
C CYS A 2 48.02 -25.89 -2.99
N LEU A 3 47.18 -25.06 -2.37
CA LEU A 3 45.80 -25.40 -2.00
C LEU A 3 45.00 -25.67 -3.29
N HIS A 4 44.79 -26.94 -3.60
CA HIS A 4 43.89 -27.37 -4.66
C HIS A 4 42.45 -27.13 -4.18
N VAL A 5 41.93 -25.94 -4.47
CA VAL A 5 40.54 -25.60 -4.18
C VAL A 5 39.63 -26.45 -5.07
N ASN A 6 38.84 -27.30 -4.43
CA ASN A 6 38.05 -28.33 -5.09
C ASN A 6 36.87 -27.70 -5.86
N LYS A 7 37.04 -27.51 -7.18
CA LYS A 7 36.03 -26.92 -8.09
C LYS A 7 34.65 -27.58 -8.01
N LYS A 8 34.56 -28.85 -7.58
CA LYS A 8 33.29 -29.56 -7.38
C LYS A 8 32.46 -29.01 -6.20
N PHE A 9 33.10 -28.43 -5.19
CA PHE A 9 32.41 -27.86 -4.02
C PHE A 9 31.70 -26.54 -4.39
N PHE A 10 32.37 -25.67 -5.16
CA PHE A 10 31.79 -24.43 -5.68
C PHE A 10 30.67 -24.67 -6.70
N ALA A 11 30.80 -25.69 -7.55
CA ALA A 11 29.74 -26.06 -8.50
C ALA A 11 28.47 -26.56 -7.77
N LYS A 12 28.62 -27.36 -6.72
CA LYS A 12 27.49 -27.88 -5.93
C LYS A 12 26.80 -26.78 -5.10
N ALA A 13 27.58 -25.85 -4.54
CA ALA A 13 27.05 -24.67 -3.85
C ALA A 13 26.30 -23.72 -4.81
N ARG A 14 26.83 -23.48 -6.02
CA ARG A 14 26.14 -22.68 -7.06
C ARG A 14 24.84 -23.30 -7.53
N VAL A 15 24.80 -24.62 -7.75
CA VAL A 15 23.57 -25.31 -8.18
C VAL A 15 22.53 -25.29 -7.07
N ASN A 16 22.91 -25.46 -5.81
CA ASN A 16 22.00 -25.31 -4.67
C ASN A 16 21.51 -23.88 -4.49
N PHE A 17 22.36 -22.87 -4.73
CA PHE A 17 21.97 -21.46 -4.69
C PHE A 17 20.99 -21.09 -5.82
N TYR A 18 21.22 -21.57 -7.04
CA TYR A 18 20.27 -21.38 -8.15
C TYR A 18 18.95 -22.12 -7.94
N LYS A 19 18.99 -23.32 -7.33
CA LYS A 19 17.78 -24.08 -6.99
C LYS A 19 17.02 -23.45 -5.82
N PHE A 20 17.74 -22.85 -4.87
CA PHE A 20 17.19 -22.02 -3.79
C PHE A 20 16.53 -20.77 -4.36
N ILE A 21 17.23 -19.96 -5.17
CA ILE A 21 16.65 -18.79 -5.84
C ILE A 21 15.45 -19.17 -6.72
N LYS A 22 15.53 -20.26 -7.49
CA LYS A 22 14.44 -20.69 -8.36
C LYS A 22 13.21 -21.20 -7.59
N ASN A 23 13.40 -21.86 -6.44
CA ASN A 23 12.29 -22.26 -5.57
C ASN A 23 11.75 -21.09 -4.74
N TYR A 24 12.61 -20.15 -4.35
CA TYR A 24 12.23 -18.92 -3.64
C TYR A 24 11.37 -18.03 -4.55
N LEU A 25 11.78 -17.82 -5.80
CA LEU A 25 11.03 -17.06 -6.83
C LEU A 25 9.69 -17.69 -7.26
N MET A 26 9.40 -18.95 -6.89
CA MET A 26 8.17 -19.65 -7.28
C MET A 26 7.08 -19.62 -6.20
N ASN A 27 7.39 -19.15 -4.99
CA ASN A 27 6.44 -19.00 -3.88
C ASN A 27 6.35 -17.55 -3.34
N THR A 28 7.03 -16.60 -3.98
CA THR A 28 6.97 -15.19 -3.61
C THR A 28 5.65 -14.55 -4.03
N THR A 29 5.12 -13.70 -3.17
CA THR A 29 3.97 -12.86 -3.52
C THR A 29 4.51 -11.73 -4.37
N ASN A 30 4.77 -12.02 -5.66
CA ASN A 30 5.19 -10.96 -6.56
C ASN A 30 4.07 -9.92 -6.60
N VAL A 31 4.37 -8.69 -6.21
CA VAL A 31 3.44 -7.58 -6.36
C VAL A 31 3.16 -7.42 -7.86
N THR A 32 1.92 -7.68 -8.27
CA THR A 32 1.52 -7.67 -9.68
C THR A 32 0.30 -6.80 -9.93
N VAL A 33 0.00 -6.56 -11.21
CA VAL A 33 -1.23 -5.90 -11.65
C VAL A 33 -2.48 -6.65 -11.18
N GLU A 34 -2.45 -7.99 -11.10
CA GLU A 34 -3.56 -8.78 -10.56
C GLU A 34 -3.82 -8.45 -9.08
N SER A 35 -2.75 -8.26 -8.29
CA SER A 35 -2.87 -7.86 -6.89
C SER A 35 -3.53 -6.49 -6.74
N VAL A 36 -3.18 -5.54 -7.61
CA VAL A 36 -3.82 -4.21 -7.68
C VAL A 36 -5.30 -4.34 -8.02
N ASN A 37 -5.64 -5.14 -9.03
CA ASN A 37 -7.02 -5.37 -9.45
C ASN A 37 -7.87 -5.98 -8.33
N LEU A 38 -7.31 -6.91 -7.54
CA LEU A 38 -8.00 -7.48 -6.38
C LEU A 38 -8.29 -6.42 -5.31
N ILE A 39 -7.35 -5.52 -5.03
CA ILE A 39 -7.56 -4.42 -4.07
C ILE A 39 -8.64 -3.46 -4.59
N LEU A 40 -8.62 -3.11 -5.88
CA LEU A 40 -9.66 -2.26 -6.50
C LEU A 40 -11.05 -2.91 -6.40
N GLN A 41 -11.15 -4.23 -6.56
CA GLN A 41 -12.39 -4.96 -6.32
C GLN A 41 -12.86 -4.83 -4.86
N LYS A 42 -11.95 -4.92 -3.88
CA LYS A 42 -12.30 -4.71 -2.46
C LYS A 42 -12.73 -3.29 -2.15
N LEU A 43 -12.14 -2.30 -2.79
CA LEU A 43 -12.61 -0.90 -2.70
C LEU A 43 -14.04 -0.76 -3.25
N GLN A 44 -14.35 -1.42 -4.38
CA GLN A 44 -15.70 -1.43 -4.93
C GLN A 44 -16.71 -2.11 -4.00
N GLU A 45 -16.37 -3.27 -3.43
CA GLU A 45 -17.19 -3.97 -2.42
C GLU A 45 -17.44 -3.08 -1.19
N LEU A 46 -16.39 -2.38 -0.72
CA LEU A 46 -16.47 -1.46 0.40
C LEU A 46 -17.38 -0.26 0.09
N GLN A 47 -17.30 0.30 -1.13
CA GLN A 47 -18.20 1.37 -1.57
C GLN A 47 -19.65 0.92 -1.54
N VAL A 48 -19.97 -0.25 -2.09
CA VAL A 48 -21.35 -0.79 -2.07
C VAL A 48 -21.85 -0.93 -0.64
N THR A 49 -21.02 -1.49 0.24
CA THR A 49 -21.37 -1.69 1.65
C THR A 49 -21.55 -0.36 2.38
N TYR A 50 -20.70 0.63 2.12
CA TYR A 50 -20.79 1.96 2.73
C TYR A 50 -22.03 2.73 2.26
N ASN A 51 -22.40 2.61 0.98
CA ASN A 51 -23.61 3.23 0.45
C ASN A 51 -24.88 2.72 1.14
N GLN A 52 -24.93 1.41 1.42
CA GLN A 52 -26.00 0.76 2.17
C GLN A 52 -25.95 1.11 3.66
N ASN A 53 -24.75 1.07 4.25
CA ASN A 53 -24.49 1.31 5.66
C ASN A 53 -23.72 2.62 5.85
N LYS A 54 -24.43 3.74 5.75
CA LYS A 54 -23.84 5.10 5.75
C LYS A 54 -23.07 5.48 7.03
N ALA A 55 -23.23 4.70 8.11
CA ALA A 55 -22.50 4.85 9.36
C ALA A 55 -21.27 3.93 9.47
N LEU A 56 -20.98 3.11 8.45
CA LEU A 56 -19.86 2.17 8.43
C LEU A 56 -18.49 2.87 8.49
N ILE A 57 -18.37 4.01 7.81
CA ILE A 57 -17.15 4.82 7.76
C ILE A 57 -17.49 6.17 8.35
N LEU A 58 -16.96 6.43 9.55
CA LEU A 58 -17.14 7.72 10.20
C LEU A 58 -15.88 8.56 10.08
N THR A 59 -14.69 7.98 10.00
CA THR A 59 -13.38 8.64 9.91
C THR A 59 -12.51 8.01 8.81
N GLU A 60 -11.40 8.66 8.49
CA GLU A 60 -10.38 8.09 7.59
C GLU A 60 -9.73 6.82 8.19
N ASP A 61 -9.57 6.78 9.52
CA ASP A 61 -9.08 5.58 10.20
C ASP A 61 -10.09 4.43 10.14
N ASP A 62 -11.40 4.69 10.20
CA ASP A 62 -12.41 3.65 9.96
C ASP A 62 -12.29 3.10 8.54
N LEU A 63 -12.12 3.97 7.54
CA LEU A 63 -11.89 3.57 6.15
C LEU A 63 -10.63 2.69 6.04
N LYS A 64 -9.54 3.09 6.67
CA LYS A 64 -8.28 2.34 6.75
C LYS A 64 -8.49 0.96 7.38
N CYS A 65 -9.19 0.88 8.51
CA CYS A 65 -9.51 -0.40 9.16
C CYS A 65 -10.38 -1.31 8.29
N GLN A 66 -11.41 -0.75 7.63
CA GLN A 66 -12.29 -1.52 6.75
C GLN A 66 -11.53 -2.08 5.55
N LEU A 67 -10.70 -1.25 4.90
CA LEU A 67 -9.91 -1.72 3.76
C LEU A 67 -8.84 -2.72 4.20
N PHE A 68 -8.11 -2.43 5.28
CA PHE A 68 -7.10 -3.34 5.83
C PHE A 68 -7.70 -4.73 6.07
N ARG A 69 -8.86 -4.80 6.73
CA ARG A 69 -9.57 -6.07 6.96
C ARG A 69 -9.88 -6.81 5.65
N LEU A 70 -10.35 -6.11 4.62
CA LEU A 70 -10.72 -6.72 3.34
C LEU A 70 -9.52 -7.25 2.56
N ILE A 71 -8.37 -6.57 2.64
CA ILE A 71 -7.17 -6.96 1.87
C ILE A 71 -6.24 -7.87 2.64
N TYR A 72 -6.28 -7.88 3.98
CA TYR A 72 -5.40 -8.70 4.81
C TYR A 72 -5.50 -10.20 4.51
N ASP A 73 -6.71 -10.68 4.17
CA ASP A 73 -6.96 -12.08 3.81
C ASP A 73 -6.65 -12.41 2.35
N LEU A 74 -6.35 -11.41 1.50
CA LEU A 74 -5.99 -11.63 0.09
C LEU A 74 -4.55 -12.10 -0.09
N PHE A 75 -3.69 -11.80 0.88
CA PHE A 75 -2.25 -12.02 0.78
C PHE A 75 -1.75 -13.00 1.84
N PRO A 76 -0.60 -13.65 1.62
CA PRO A 76 -0.01 -14.52 2.62
C PRO A 76 0.27 -13.81 3.95
N ARG A 77 -0.08 -14.50 5.04
CA ARG A 77 0.05 -13.98 6.41
C ARG A 77 1.28 -14.50 7.14
N ASN A 78 1.81 -15.64 6.70
CA ASN A 78 2.93 -16.34 7.30
C ASN A 78 3.88 -16.78 6.18
N SER A 79 4.52 -15.81 5.52
CA SER A 79 5.57 -16.08 4.54
C SER A 79 6.93 -15.86 5.17
N GLU A 80 7.91 -16.66 4.77
CA GLU A 80 9.30 -16.44 5.16
C GLU A 80 9.73 -15.02 4.76
N THR A 81 10.43 -14.35 5.67
CA THR A 81 11.07 -13.09 5.31
C THR A 81 12.46 -13.34 4.70
N PHE A 82 13.23 -12.28 4.45
CA PHE A 82 14.63 -12.40 4.05
C PHE A 82 15.44 -13.35 4.99
N ASN A 83 15.02 -13.46 6.24
CA ASN A 83 15.53 -14.40 7.22
C ASN A 83 14.53 -15.58 7.34
N PRO A 84 14.83 -16.80 6.85
CA PRO A 84 13.86 -17.90 6.79
C PRO A 84 13.28 -18.37 8.13
N GLU A 85 13.95 -18.04 9.25
CA GLU A 85 13.46 -18.33 10.60
C GLU A 85 12.41 -17.33 11.11
N ILE A 86 12.18 -16.24 10.36
CA ILE A 86 11.19 -15.22 10.65
C ILE A 86 10.10 -15.28 9.60
N THR A 87 8.86 -15.21 10.05
CA THR A 87 7.69 -15.05 9.19
C THR A 87 7.16 -13.62 9.24
N GLY A 88 6.67 -13.12 8.12
CA GLY A 88 5.99 -11.84 7.98
C GLY A 88 4.68 -11.95 7.23
N CYS A 89 3.89 -10.88 7.26
CA CYS A 89 2.69 -10.69 6.46
C CYS A 89 2.94 -9.67 5.35
N SER A 90 2.20 -9.73 4.25
CA SER A 90 2.38 -8.80 3.14
C SER A 90 1.79 -7.41 3.39
N VAL A 91 0.69 -7.32 4.15
CA VAL A 91 -0.07 -6.09 4.35
C VAL A 91 0.35 -5.42 5.64
N HIS A 92 0.69 -4.14 5.56
CA HIS A 92 1.03 -3.32 6.72
C HIS A 92 0.37 -1.94 6.64
N SER A 93 0.20 -1.31 7.80
CA SER A 93 -0.22 0.09 7.90
C SER A 93 0.95 0.96 8.34
N GLU A 94 0.99 2.20 7.84
CA GLU A 94 1.83 3.28 8.37
C GLU A 94 3.35 3.02 8.39
N ILE A 95 3.85 2.23 7.44
CA ILE A 95 5.28 2.00 7.30
C ILE A 95 5.99 3.27 6.81
N LYS A 96 7.01 3.71 7.56
CA LYS A 96 7.81 4.89 7.18
C LYS A 96 8.93 4.54 6.22
N PHE A 97 9.15 5.39 5.23
CA PHE A 97 10.23 5.34 4.25
C PHE A 97 11.11 6.57 4.36
N PHE A 98 12.37 6.42 3.97
CA PHE A 98 13.29 7.54 3.87
C PHE A 98 12.93 8.38 2.64
N ASP A 99 12.95 9.70 2.80
CA ASP A 99 12.92 10.65 1.69
C ASP A 99 14.31 10.81 1.06
N GLU A 100 14.40 11.63 0.02
CA GLU A 100 15.65 11.98 -0.66
C GLU A 100 16.72 12.63 0.25
N LEU A 101 16.35 13.10 1.44
CA LEU A 101 17.27 13.66 2.43
C LEU A 101 17.65 12.64 3.51
N GLY A 102 17.23 11.38 3.39
CA GLY A 102 17.47 10.34 4.36
C GLY A 102 16.66 10.50 5.65
N LYS A 103 15.50 11.18 5.61
CA LYS A 103 14.58 11.33 6.75
C LYS A 103 13.35 10.44 6.62
N LEU A 104 12.90 9.84 7.71
CA LEU A 104 11.71 8.96 7.76
C LEU A 104 10.38 9.76 7.71
N THR A 105 10.10 10.39 6.58
CA THR A 105 8.96 11.32 6.41
C THR A 105 7.85 10.77 5.53
N LEU A 106 8.16 9.85 4.61
CA LEU A 106 7.18 9.28 3.68
C LEU A 106 6.47 8.11 4.36
N ARG A 107 5.13 8.13 4.37
CA ARG A 107 4.32 7.13 5.08
C ARG A 107 2.97 6.94 4.38
N PRO A 108 2.81 5.91 3.52
CA PRO A 108 1.50 5.56 3.00
C PRO A 108 0.59 5.06 4.13
N ASP A 109 -0.72 5.18 3.94
CA ASP A 109 -1.70 4.66 4.87
C ASP A 109 -1.59 3.13 5.01
N LEU A 110 -1.62 2.44 3.88
CA LEU A 110 -1.42 0.99 3.79
C LEU A 110 -0.36 0.68 2.71
N ILE A 111 0.33 -0.43 2.90
CA ILE A 111 1.28 -0.95 1.93
C ILE A 111 1.18 -2.47 1.83
N VAL A 112 1.28 -2.98 0.61
CA VAL A 112 1.45 -4.41 0.33
C VAL A 112 2.84 -4.65 -0.22
N ILE A 113 3.59 -5.55 0.40
CA ILE A 113 4.96 -5.91 0.03
C ILE A 113 5.14 -7.42 0.04
N ASP A 114 6.18 -7.91 -0.64
CA ASP A 114 6.61 -9.30 -0.49
C ASP A 114 7.35 -9.48 0.84
N PRO A 115 6.88 -10.35 1.75
CA PRO A 115 7.58 -10.63 3.00
C PRO A 115 9.02 -11.07 2.80
N GLY A 116 9.32 -11.76 1.68
CA GLY A 116 10.68 -12.18 1.33
C GLY A 116 11.68 -11.03 1.20
N ASN A 117 11.18 -9.79 1.07
CA ASN A 117 11.97 -8.57 1.02
C ASN A 117 11.99 -7.77 2.35
N ILE A 118 11.54 -8.38 3.45
CA ILE A 118 11.54 -7.78 4.78
C ILE A 118 12.71 -8.33 5.60
N SER A 119 13.43 -7.45 6.29
CA SER A 119 14.39 -7.83 7.32
C SER A 119 14.16 -7.00 8.58
N ILE A 120 13.99 -7.65 9.73
CA ILE A 120 13.84 -6.99 11.04
C ILE A 120 15.15 -6.91 11.84
N PHE A 121 16.21 -7.58 11.40
CA PHE A 121 17.52 -7.56 12.06
C PHE A 121 18.46 -6.51 11.50
N HIS A 122 18.20 -6.05 10.28
CA HIS A 122 19.00 -5.06 9.60
C HIS A 122 18.23 -3.75 9.58
N SER A 123 18.80 -2.69 10.14
CA SER A 123 18.31 -1.32 10.00
C SER A 123 18.79 -0.65 8.70
N THR A 124 19.59 -1.38 7.95
CA THR A 124 20.31 -0.94 6.77
C THR A 124 19.48 -1.21 5.54
N GLU A 125 19.03 -0.16 4.84
CA GLU A 125 18.46 -0.34 3.50
C GLU A 125 19.44 -1.16 2.67
N TYR A 126 18.96 -2.26 2.09
CA TYR A 126 19.78 -3.09 1.23
C TYR A 126 19.30 -2.96 -0.20
N THR A 127 20.26 -2.84 -1.10
CA THR A 127 19.99 -2.91 -2.54
C THR A 127 20.16 -4.35 -2.96
N MET A 128 19.13 -4.93 -3.58
CA MET A 128 19.27 -6.24 -4.23
C MET A 128 20.17 -6.07 -5.46
N LYS A 129 21.34 -6.72 -5.47
CA LYS A 129 22.21 -6.79 -6.66
C LYS A 129 22.26 -8.22 -7.21
N ARG A 130 22.72 -8.36 -8.46
CA ARG A 130 23.00 -9.67 -9.10
C ARG A 130 23.92 -10.59 -8.26
N SER A 131 24.77 -10.00 -7.40
CA SER A 131 25.70 -10.71 -6.52
C SER A 131 25.13 -11.06 -5.14
N GLY A 132 23.89 -10.64 -4.84
CA GLY A 132 23.30 -10.68 -3.52
C GLY A 132 23.00 -9.28 -2.97
N PRO A 133 22.35 -9.19 -1.80
CA PRO A 133 22.01 -7.91 -1.16
C PRO A 133 23.26 -7.17 -0.66
N GLU A 134 23.31 -5.87 -0.88
CA GLU A 134 24.31 -4.96 -0.32
C GLU A 134 23.66 -4.05 0.72
N TYR A 135 24.17 -4.03 1.95
CA TYR A 135 23.59 -3.32 3.08
C TYR A 135 24.20 -1.91 3.24
N ASN A 136 23.37 -0.87 3.27
CA ASN A 136 23.77 0.52 3.52
C ASN A 136 23.43 0.93 4.96
N GLN A 137 24.41 1.38 5.74
CA GLN A 137 24.19 1.82 7.13
C GLN A 137 23.25 3.03 7.20
N LEU A 138 21.99 2.79 7.58
CA LEU A 138 21.02 3.80 8.01
C LEU A 138 20.54 3.42 9.42
N SER A 139 20.59 4.37 10.35
CA SER A 139 20.76 4.08 11.78
C SER A 139 19.51 4.19 12.66
N SER A 140 18.32 4.46 12.10
CA SER A 140 17.12 4.74 12.91
C SER A 140 15.90 3.86 12.63
N LYS A 141 15.82 3.23 11.46
CA LYS A 141 14.70 2.36 11.07
C LYS A 141 15.09 0.91 11.42
N ASN A 142 14.54 0.34 12.50
CA ASN A 142 14.90 -1.02 12.98
C ASN A 142 14.42 -2.17 12.07
N PHE A 143 14.09 -1.88 10.82
CA PHE A 143 13.71 -2.87 9.80
C PHE A 143 13.95 -2.30 8.40
N THR A 144 14.07 -3.19 7.43
CA THR A 144 14.26 -2.86 6.01
C THR A 144 13.22 -3.57 5.17
N ILE A 145 12.77 -2.86 4.13
CA ILE A 145 11.87 -3.35 3.10
C ILE A 145 12.51 -3.02 1.76
N ALA A 146 12.58 -3.99 0.88
CA ALA A 146 13.05 -3.81 -0.48
C ALA A 146 12.00 -4.27 -1.51
N GLY A 147 12.26 -3.92 -2.77
CA GLY A 147 11.53 -4.43 -3.92
C GLY A 147 10.11 -3.93 -4.11
N GLY A 148 9.36 -4.69 -4.91
CA GLY A 148 8.06 -4.25 -5.42
C GLY A 148 7.03 -4.05 -4.31
N ALA A 149 6.18 -3.04 -4.49
CA ALA A 149 5.20 -2.64 -3.47
C ALA A 149 3.91 -2.10 -4.09
N ILE A 150 2.80 -2.20 -3.34
CA ILE A 150 1.56 -1.47 -3.62
C ILE A 150 1.39 -0.43 -2.52
N LEU A 151 1.51 0.84 -2.88
CA LEU A 151 1.27 1.97 -1.99
C LEU A 151 -0.20 2.32 -2.03
N ILE A 152 -0.85 2.46 -0.88
CA ILE A 152 -2.27 2.82 -0.79
C ILE A 152 -2.40 4.05 0.09
N GLU A 153 -3.02 5.10 -0.47
CA GLU A 153 -3.38 6.33 0.23
C GLU A 153 -4.90 6.45 0.27
N LEU A 154 -5.44 6.81 1.43
CA LEU A 154 -6.87 6.87 1.69
C LEU A 154 -7.27 8.29 2.09
N LYS A 155 -8.40 8.75 1.56
CA LYS A 155 -9.01 10.02 1.98
C LYS A 155 -10.48 9.84 2.30
N PHE A 156 -10.94 10.52 3.35
CA PHE A 156 -12.37 10.54 3.67
C PHE A 156 -12.94 11.95 3.83
N CYS A 157 -13.74 12.39 2.85
CA CYS A 157 -14.47 13.65 2.94
C CYS A 157 -15.75 13.49 3.77
N ARG A 158 -15.69 14.01 5.01
CA ARG A 158 -16.82 14.01 5.97
C ARG A 158 -17.80 15.17 5.76
N ASN A 159 -17.39 16.17 4.99
CA ASN A 159 -18.10 17.44 4.88
C ASN A 159 -19.46 17.26 4.18
N ARG A 160 -20.49 17.95 4.68
CA ARG A 160 -21.83 17.95 4.08
C ARG A 160 -21.86 18.60 2.70
N SER A 161 -20.94 19.55 2.44
CA SER A 161 -20.78 20.14 1.11
C SER A 161 -20.06 19.20 0.13
N GLY A 162 -19.55 18.05 0.60
CA GLY A 162 -18.73 17.14 -0.19
C GLY A 162 -17.35 17.70 -0.53
N ILE A 163 -16.73 17.08 -1.53
CA ILE A 163 -15.37 17.38 -1.98
C ILE A 163 -15.35 18.75 -2.67
N ASN A 164 -14.35 19.57 -2.32
CA ASN A 164 -14.12 20.89 -2.89
C ASN A 164 -12.70 21.03 -3.45
N GLN A 165 -12.37 22.21 -3.98
CA GLN A 165 -11.06 22.47 -4.61
C GLN A 165 -9.88 22.41 -3.63
N THR A 166 -10.08 22.78 -2.36
CA THR A 166 -9.03 22.64 -1.33
C THR A 166 -8.72 21.16 -1.09
N ASP A 167 -9.75 20.31 -1.02
CA ASP A 167 -9.55 18.86 -0.91
C ASP A 167 -8.74 18.33 -2.11
N ILE A 168 -9.04 18.80 -3.34
CA ILE A 168 -8.28 18.40 -4.55
C ILE A 168 -6.81 18.82 -4.50
N ILE A 169 -6.50 19.99 -3.95
CA ILE A 169 -5.11 20.46 -3.77
C ILE A 169 -4.37 19.52 -2.81
N ASP A 170 -5.01 19.18 -1.70
CA ASP A 170 -4.43 18.27 -0.71
C ASP A 170 -4.25 16.86 -1.31
N TYR A 171 -5.25 16.37 -2.05
CA TYR A 171 -5.18 15.07 -2.74
C TYR A 171 -4.05 15.03 -3.76
N GLN A 172 -3.85 16.11 -4.51
CA GLN A 172 -2.73 16.21 -5.45
C GLN A 172 -1.39 16.15 -4.72
N SER A 173 -1.25 16.81 -3.57
CA SER A 173 -0.02 16.73 -2.77
C SER A 173 0.31 15.29 -2.36
N ASP A 174 -0.70 14.49 -2.04
CA ASP A 174 -0.50 13.09 -1.67
C ASP A 174 -0.18 12.21 -2.88
N ILE A 175 -0.79 12.45 -4.05
CA ILE A 175 -0.36 11.81 -5.30
C ILE A 175 1.12 12.10 -5.59
N ASP A 176 1.55 13.36 -5.45
CA ASP A 176 2.93 13.75 -5.69
C ASP A 176 3.89 13.06 -4.71
N LYS A 177 3.50 12.92 -3.44
CA LYS A 177 4.25 12.13 -2.44
C LYS A 177 4.33 10.65 -2.81
N MET A 178 3.23 10.05 -3.28
CA MET A 178 3.22 8.65 -3.73
C MET A 178 4.16 8.45 -4.93
N GLN A 179 4.16 9.36 -5.91
CA GLN A 179 5.07 9.30 -7.05
C GLN A 179 6.54 9.43 -6.62
N ARG A 180 6.83 10.32 -5.67
CA ARG A 180 8.17 10.43 -5.09
C ARG A 180 8.60 9.13 -4.39
N LEU A 181 7.73 8.55 -3.58
CA LEU A 181 8.00 7.29 -2.89
C LEU A 181 8.23 6.14 -3.88
N LYS A 182 7.40 6.05 -4.92
CA LYS A 182 7.58 5.11 -6.03
C LYS A 182 8.97 5.24 -6.65
N SER A 183 9.38 6.45 -7.03
CA SER A 183 10.71 6.70 -7.62
C SER A 183 11.85 6.28 -6.70
N ILE A 184 11.74 6.54 -5.39
CA ILE A 184 12.75 6.15 -4.39
C ILE A 184 12.88 4.62 -4.33
N ILE A 185 11.76 3.92 -4.16
CA ILE A 185 11.75 2.45 -4.06
C ILE A 185 12.28 1.81 -5.36
N GLU A 186 11.80 2.25 -6.52
CA GLU A 186 12.21 1.68 -7.82
C GLU A 186 13.69 1.96 -8.12
N SER A 187 14.21 3.14 -7.76
CA SER A 187 15.64 3.47 -7.94
C SER A 187 16.58 2.61 -7.08
N ASN A 188 16.08 2.10 -5.96
CA ASN A 188 16.82 1.25 -5.03
C ASN A 188 16.62 -0.25 -5.29
N SER A 189 15.76 -0.61 -6.26
CA SER A 189 15.39 -1.99 -6.56
C SER A 189 16.12 -2.54 -7.80
N TYR A 190 16.21 -3.86 -7.92
CA TYR A 190 16.81 -4.50 -9.10
C TYR A 190 15.81 -4.52 -10.26
N GLU A 191 16.29 -4.56 -11.52
CA GLU A 191 15.63 -4.26 -12.82
C GLU A 191 14.24 -4.90 -13.17
N GLN A 192 13.46 -5.42 -12.22
CA GLN A 192 12.13 -6.02 -12.46
C GLN A 192 11.08 -5.71 -11.38
N GLU A 193 11.43 -4.99 -10.32
CA GLU A 193 10.51 -4.72 -9.21
C GLU A 193 9.74 -3.41 -9.46
N LYS A 194 8.42 -3.51 -9.66
CA LYS A 194 7.52 -2.38 -9.89
C LYS A 194 6.84 -1.93 -8.61
N VAL A 195 6.58 -0.63 -8.51
CA VAL A 195 5.73 -0.05 -7.48
C VAL A 195 4.42 0.44 -8.09
N TYR A 196 3.31 0.02 -7.52
CA TYR A 196 1.97 0.47 -7.89
C TYR A 196 1.43 1.43 -6.85
N GLY A 197 0.65 2.42 -7.28
CA GLY A 197 -0.06 3.34 -6.41
C GLY A 197 -1.57 3.15 -6.49
N ILE A 198 -2.26 3.17 -5.36
CA ILE A 198 -3.72 3.26 -5.26
C ILE A 198 -4.06 4.46 -4.39
N PHE A 199 -4.71 5.46 -4.96
CA PHE A 199 -5.30 6.56 -4.21
C PHE A 199 -6.81 6.37 -4.18
N ALA A 200 -7.42 6.25 -3.00
CA ALA A 200 -8.85 6.04 -2.87
C ALA A 200 -9.48 7.11 -1.98
N ALA A 201 -10.39 7.89 -2.56
CA ALA A 201 -11.18 8.87 -1.82
C ALA A 201 -12.61 8.38 -1.63
N PHE A 202 -13.06 8.38 -0.37
CA PHE A 202 -14.46 8.16 -0.02
C PHE A 202 -15.11 9.49 0.36
N ASN A 203 -16.31 9.73 -0.15
CA ASN A 203 -17.11 10.90 0.15
C ASN A 203 -18.36 10.50 0.93
N LYS A 204 -18.67 11.24 1.99
CA LYS A 204 -19.92 11.03 2.73
C LYS A 204 -21.15 11.34 1.88
N THR A 205 -21.07 12.40 1.09
CA THR A 205 -22.13 12.80 0.16
C THR A 205 -21.77 12.38 -1.26
N ASN A 206 -22.56 12.78 -2.26
CA ASN A 206 -22.11 12.73 -3.66
C ASN A 206 -21.76 14.12 -4.23
N ASN A 207 -21.75 15.15 -3.38
CA ASN A 207 -21.38 16.50 -3.78
C ASN A 207 -19.87 16.55 -4.08
N GLY A 208 -19.49 17.18 -5.18
CA GLY A 208 -18.09 17.26 -5.61
C GLY A 208 -17.60 16.10 -6.46
N GLU A 209 -18.46 15.13 -6.83
CA GLU A 209 -18.10 14.00 -7.72
C GLU A 209 -17.49 14.49 -9.04
N ALA A 210 -18.10 15.47 -9.71
CA ALA A 210 -17.58 16.02 -10.96
C ALA A 210 -16.18 16.65 -10.82
N ILE A 211 -15.90 17.28 -9.67
CA ILE A 211 -14.59 17.87 -9.37
C ILE A 211 -13.56 16.75 -9.14
N PHE A 212 -13.96 15.67 -8.47
CA PHE A 212 -13.11 14.51 -8.27
C PHE A 212 -12.82 13.77 -9.59
N GLU A 213 -13.82 13.61 -10.47
CA GLU A 213 -13.62 12.97 -11.77
C GLU A 213 -12.70 13.81 -12.67
N ASP A 214 -12.78 15.14 -12.63
CA ASP A 214 -11.79 16.02 -13.26
C ASP A 214 -10.38 15.78 -12.70
N PHE A 215 -10.22 15.77 -11.37
CA PHE A 215 -8.95 15.44 -10.72
C PHE A 215 -8.40 14.07 -11.14
N LYS A 216 -9.24 13.04 -11.20
CA LYS A 216 -8.89 11.70 -11.65
C LYS A 216 -8.42 11.70 -13.11
N SER A 217 -9.12 12.42 -13.98
CA SER A 217 -8.77 12.54 -15.40
C SER A 217 -7.41 13.23 -15.61
N ARG A 218 -7.11 14.28 -14.83
CA ARG A 218 -5.81 14.98 -14.86
C ARG A 218 -4.63 14.14 -14.38
N ASN A 219 -4.89 12.99 -13.79
CA ASN A 219 -3.89 12.08 -13.26
C ASN A 219 -3.89 10.71 -13.99
N SER A 220 -4.67 10.55 -15.06
CA SER A 220 -4.81 9.26 -15.76
C SER A 220 -3.58 8.82 -16.55
N ASP A 221 -2.66 9.74 -16.82
CA ASP A 221 -1.40 9.52 -17.54
C ASP A 221 -0.29 8.97 -16.63
N LYS A 222 -0.50 8.98 -15.30
CA LYS A 222 0.47 8.47 -14.33
C LYS A 222 0.50 6.95 -14.34
N GLU A 223 1.55 6.37 -14.95
CA GLU A 223 1.72 4.91 -15.06
C GLU A 223 1.68 4.22 -13.69
N ASP A 224 0.98 3.09 -13.63
CA ASP A 224 0.82 2.24 -12.44
C ASP A 224 0.16 2.95 -11.22
N LEU A 225 -0.46 4.13 -11.42
CA LEU A 225 -1.28 4.80 -10.42
C LEU A 225 -2.78 4.59 -10.72
N HIS A 226 -3.52 4.13 -9.72
CA HIS A 226 -4.96 3.91 -9.80
C HIS A 226 -5.68 4.85 -8.84
N ILE A 227 -6.68 5.58 -9.34
CA ILE A 227 -7.48 6.52 -8.56
C ILE A 227 -8.92 6.01 -8.46
N PHE A 228 -9.38 5.82 -7.23
CA PHE A 228 -10.70 5.29 -6.90
C PHE A 228 -11.56 6.34 -6.17
N TYR A 229 -12.85 6.40 -6.54
CA TYR A 229 -13.86 7.21 -5.88
C TYR A 229 -14.96 6.31 -5.30
N GLY A 230 -15.27 6.49 -4.02
CA GLY A 230 -16.41 5.88 -3.37
C GLY A 230 -17.32 6.92 -2.73
N SER A 231 -18.64 6.67 -2.70
CA SER A 231 -19.60 7.57 -2.04
C SER A 231 -20.63 6.82 -1.18
N GLY A 232 -20.89 7.37 0.00
CA GLY A 232 -21.98 6.96 0.88
C GLY A 232 -23.35 7.50 0.45
N ASN A 233 -23.36 8.48 -0.46
CA ASN A 233 -24.55 9.16 -0.97
C ASN A 233 -25.51 9.61 0.15
N VAL A 234 -24.96 10.18 1.23
CA VAL A 234 -25.76 10.79 2.30
C VAL A 234 -26.39 12.07 1.79
N ASP A 235 -27.71 12.12 1.75
CA ASP A 235 -28.48 13.32 1.45
C ASP A 235 -28.88 14.03 2.76
N PHE A 236 -28.41 15.27 2.91
CA PHE A 236 -28.72 16.10 4.07
C PHE A 236 -29.98 16.95 3.88
N SER A 237 -30.56 17.00 2.68
CA SER A 237 -31.79 17.75 2.41
C SER A 237 -33.03 17.07 2.99
N THR A 238 -32.97 15.76 3.19
CA THR A 238 -34.11 14.92 3.65
C THR A 238 -34.17 14.76 5.17
N ASN A 239 -33.12 15.13 5.92
CA ASN A 239 -33.03 14.93 7.38
C ASN A 239 -33.16 16.27 8.15
N SER A 240 -34.35 16.87 8.09
CA SER A 240 -34.71 18.04 8.91
C SER A 240 -35.25 17.68 10.31
N ARG A 241 -35.54 16.40 10.57
CA ARG A 241 -36.06 15.93 11.86
C ARG A 241 -34.94 15.79 12.88
N ARG A 242 -35.19 16.25 14.11
CA ARG A 242 -34.21 16.12 15.20
C ARG A 242 -34.16 14.64 15.62
N PRO A 243 -32.99 14.11 15.97
CA PRO A 243 -32.82 12.70 16.34
C PRO A 243 -33.65 12.27 17.56
N TYR A 244 -34.21 13.23 18.31
CA TYR A 244 -35.04 13.00 19.49
C TYR A 244 -36.54 13.10 19.22
N ASP A 245 -36.96 13.44 18.00
CA ASP A 245 -38.39 13.56 17.64
C ASP A 245 -39.12 12.20 17.69
N PHE A 246 -38.40 11.08 17.88
CA PHE A 246 -38.94 9.72 17.99
C PHE A 246 -39.02 9.20 19.44
N ILE A 247 -38.49 9.93 20.43
CA ILE A 247 -38.46 9.45 21.82
C ILE A 247 -39.80 9.68 22.54
N ASP A 248 -40.61 10.63 22.08
CA ASP A 248 -41.87 11.01 22.73
C ASP A 248 -43.10 10.22 22.25
N GLU A 249 -42.97 9.32 21.27
CA GLU A 249 -44.10 8.50 20.78
C GLU A 249 -44.25 7.14 21.49
N GLU A 250 -43.27 6.72 22.30
CA GLU A 250 -43.28 5.42 23.01
C GLU A 250 -43.04 5.49 24.54
N LEU A 251 -43.03 6.69 25.15
CA LEU A 251 -42.99 6.89 26.60
C LEU A 251 -44.33 7.40 27.16
#